data_AF-A0AAW5QRT3-F1
#
_entry.id   AF-A0AAW5QRT3-F1
#
_cell.length_a   1.000
_cell.length_b   1.000
_cell.length_c   1.000
_cell.angle_alpha   90.00
_cell.angle_beta   90.00
_cell.angle_gamma   90.00
#
_symmetry.space_group_name_H-M   'P 1'
#
loop_
_entity.id
_entity.type
_entity.pdbx_description
1 polymer ?
#
loop_
_entity_poly.entity_id
_entity_poly.type
_entity_poly.pdbx_seq_one_letter_code
_entity_poly.pdbx_strand_id
1 'polypeptide(L)'
;MTDIIVRSTEGCDPQPDLLWDSLWNPDLGVADWAIAGDDEALNRGGLRATAALHTAVILCLFTDRRLPDDMEHPDAVGDSWPGGAAFVDRRGWHGDTYDVRDDLGEGEMGSLLWTLERGTLDDASARRAEAFASEALQTLVEQGAVARIEAVATALPIAGRLELIIHLFSHDGAKVYDQRFADIWTQTIR
;
A
#
# COMPACT_ATOMS: atom_id res chain seq x y z
N MET A 1 -13.76 -35.27 -20.12
CA MET A 1 -13.61 -34.15 -19.19
C MET A 1 -14.53 -33.06 -19.70
N THR A 2 -15.62 -32.81 -18.98
CA THR A 2 -16.64 -31.85 -19.39
C THR A 2 -16.24 -30.50 -18.82
N ASP A 3 -15.87 -29.55 -19.66
CA ASP A 3 -15.61 -28.18 -19.23
C ASP A 3 -16.89 -27.60 -18.65
N ILE A 4 -16.83 -27.20 -17.38
CA ILE A 4 -17.88 -26.42 -16.75
C ILE A 4 -17.72 -24.99 -17.26
N ILE A 5 -18.56 -24.61 -18.22
CA ILE A 5 -18.69 -23.23 -18.65
C ILE A 5 -19.67 -22.57 -17.68
N VAL A 6 -19.15 -21.86 -16.68
CA VAL A 6 -19.96 -20.97 -15.85
C VAL A 6 -20.39 -19.81 -16.73
N ARG A 7 -21.68 -19.70 -17.01
CA ARG A 7 -22.25 -18.51 -17.65
C ARG A 7 -22.23 -17.38 -16.63
N SER A 8 -21.28 -16.46 -16.77
CA SER A 8 -21.34 -15.16 -16.10
C SER A 8 -22.49 -14.37 -16.72
N THR A 9 -23.66 -14.44 -16.05
CA THR A 9 -24.88 -13.63 -16.22
C THR A 9 -25.65 -13.73 -17.55
N GLU A 10 -26.96 -13.98 -17.46
CA GLU A 10 -27.91 -13.97 -18.59
C GLU A 10 -28.59 -12.59 -18.80
N GLY A 11 -28.17 -11.53 -18.10
CA GLY A 11 -28.75 -10.19 -18.18
C GLY A 11 -27.76 -9.13 -18.66
N CYS A 12 -28.22 -8.12 -19.42
CA CYS A 12 -27.46 -6.92 -19.80
C CYS A 12 -27.14 -5.98 -18.62
N ASP A 13 -27.25 -6.45 -17.37
CA ASP A 13 -27.01 -5.62 -16.20
C ASP A 13 -25.48 -5.40 -16.04
N PRO A 14 -25.04 -4.18 -15.70
CA PRO A 14 -23.63 -3.92 -15.45
C PRO A 14 -23.14 -4.77 -14.28
N GLN A 15 -22.04 -5.50 -14.48
CA GLN A 15 -21.38 -6.27 -13.43
C GLN A 15 -20.85 -5.29 -12.37
N PRO A 16 -21.23 -5.45 -11.09
CA PRO A 16 -20.68 -4.62 -10.02
C PRO A 16 -19.20 -4.98 -9.81
N ASP A 17 -18.36 -3.96 -9.66
CA ASP A 17 -17.04 -4.13 -9.08
C ASP A 17 -17.24 -4.27 -7.56
N LEU A 18 -16.80 -5.42 -7.02
CA LEU A 18 -17.00 -5.77 -5.61
C LEU A 18 -15.67 -5.82 -4.85
N LEU A 19 -14.64 -5.16 -5.39
CA LEU A 19 -13.39 -4.91 -4.65
C LEU A 19 -13.68 -3.97 -3.49
N TRP A 20 -13.37 -4.43 -2.28
CA TRP A 20 -13.70 -3.71 -1.05
C TRP A 20 -12.95 -2.37 -0.93
N ASP A 21 -13.52 -1.47 -0.14
CA ASP A 21 -12.92 -0.20 0.25
C ASP A 21 -12.10 -0.38 1.52
N SER A 22 -10.81 -0.07 1.45
CA SER A 22 -9.97 0.17 2.63
C SER A 22 -10.11 1.62 3.04
N LEU A 23 -10.79 1.89 4.14
CA LEU A 23 -11.01 3.23 4.67
C LEU A 23 -9.86 3.63 5.60
N TRP A 24 -9.02 4.57 5.14
CA TRP A 24 -7.87 5.03 5.91
C TRP A 24 -8.27 5.80 7.18
N ASN A 25 -7.72 5.40 8.32
CA ASN A 25 -7.76 6.13 9.58
C ASN A 25 -6.40 6.81 9.83
N PRO A 26 -6.29 8.14 9.62
CA PRO A 26 -5.03 8.86 9.75
C PRO A 26 -4.53 8.93 11.20
N ASP A 27 -5.40 8.84 12.19
CA ASP A 27 -5.00 8.95 13.60
C ASP A 27 -4.31 7.67 14.10
N LEU A 28 -4.61 6.53 13.46
CA LEU A 28 -4.09 5.22 13.83
C LEU A 28 -3.08 4.65 12.82
N GLY A 29 -2.98 5.25 11.63
CA GLY A 29 -2.12 4.74 10.56
C GLY A 29 -2.55 3.36 10.04
N VAL A 30 -3.86 3.06 10.08
CA VAL A 30 -4.43 1.78 9.64
C VAL A 30 -5.65 2.01 8.76
N ALA A 31 -6.05 1.01 7.98
CA ALA A 31 -7.32 1.01 7.27
C ALA A 31 -8.32 0.04 7.92
N ASP A 32 -9.61 0.36 7.80
CA ASP A 32 -10.73 -0.49 8.20
C ASP A 32 -11.69 -0.70 7.03
N TRP A 33 -12.66 -1.59 7.19
CA TRP A 33 -13.69 -1.85 6.19
C TRP A 33 -15.05 -1.32 6.65
N ALA A 34 -15.91 -0.99 5.69
CA ALA A 34 -17.28 -0.62 5.95
C ALA A 34 -18.26 -1.53 5.21
N ILE A 35 -19.48 -1.60 5.74
CA ILE A 35 -20.60 -2.23 5.04
C ILE A 35 -21.06 -1.30 3.91
N ALA A 36 -21.45 -1.92 2.79
CA ALA A 36 -21.98 -1.24 1.62
C ALA A 36 -23.22 -0.40 1.94
N GLY A 37 -23.29 0.77 1.31
CA GLY A 37 -24.41 1.70 1.48
C GLY A 37 -25.66 1.32 0.68
N ASP A 38 -26.75 2.05 0.90
CA ASP A 38 -27.98 1.89 0.11
C ASP A 38 -27.80 2.28 -1.37
N ASP A 39 -26.76 3.04 -1.68
CA ASP A 39 -26.35 3.45 -3.03
C ASP A 39 -25.71 2.31 -3.84
N GLU A 40 -25.30 1.22 -3.19
CA GLU A 40 -24.73 0.03 -3.83
C GLU A 40 -25.80 -1.08 -3.95
N ALA A 41 -26.81 -0.85 -4.80
CA ALA A 41 -27.96 -1.75 -4.92
C ALA A 41 -27.61 -3.21 -5.27
N LEU A 42 -26.47 -3.43 -5.93
CA LEU A 42 -25.95 -4.75 -6.31
C LEU A 42 -24.97 -5.36 -5.28
N ASN A 43 -24.70 -4.66 -4.16
CA ASN A 43 -23.75 -5.06 -3.11
C ASN A 43 -24.38 -5.00 -1.70
N ARG A 44 -25.70 -5.14 -1.60
CA ARG A 44 -26.42 -4.96 -0.33
C ARG A 44 -25.94 -5.95 0.74
N GLY A 45 -25.46 -5.43 1.86
CA GLY A 45 -24.92 -6.21 2.96
C GLY A 45 -23.51 -6.76 2.74
N GLY A 46 -22.86 -6.41 1.63
CA GLY A 46 -21.45 -6.69 1.37
C GLY A 46 -20.53 -5.64 2.01
N LEU A 47 -19.23 -5.76 1.71
CA LEU A 47 -18.26 -4.69 2.00
C LEU A 47 -18.41 -3.60 0.95
N ARG A 48 -18.39 -2.34 1.40
CA ARG A 48 -18.42 -1.16 0.52
C ARG A 48 -17.36 -1.30 -0.58
N ALA A 49 -17.72 -1.03 -1.84
CA ALA A 49 -16.86 -1.27 -3.01
C ALA A 49 -16.94 -0.11 -4.01
N THR A 50 -16.48 1.08 -3.60
CA THR A 50 -16.63 2.33 -4.36
C THR A 50 -15.31 3.03 -4.68
N ALA A 51 -14.20 2.56 -4.12
CA ALA A 51 -12.92 3.26 -4.10
C ALA A 51 -11.74 2.30 -4.38
N ALA A 52 -11.89 1.39 -5.35
CA ALA A 52 -10.90 0.36 -5.69
C ALA A 52 -9.47 0.90 -5.86
N LEU A 53 -9.29 2.05 -6.56
CA LEU A 53 -7.96 2.66 -6.72
C LEU A 53 -7.37 3.14 -5.38
N HIS A 54 -8.19 3.70 -4.50
CA HIS A 54 -7.74 4.12 -3.17
C HIS A 54 -7.34 2.93 -2.31
N THR A 55 -8.13 1.85 -2.36
CA THR A 55 -7.78 0.56 -1.72
C THR A 55 -6.44 0.05 -2.23
N ALA A 56 -6.23 0.01 -3.53
CA ALA A 56 -4.98 -0.47 -4.12
C ALA A 56 -3.77 0.36 -3.65
N VAL A 57 -3.90 1.69 -3.61
CA VAL A 57 -2.85 2.59 -3.07
C VAL A 57 -2.55 2.26 -1.61
N ILE A 58 -3.57 2.07 -0.76
CA ILE A 58 -3.36 1.71 0.65
C ILE A 58 -2.63 0.37 0.77
N LEU A 59 -3.04 -0.64 0.01
CA LEU A 59 -2.43 -1.96 0.05
C LEU A 59 -0.96 -1.90 -0.38
N CYS A 60 -0.64 -1.20 -1.46
CA CYS A 60 0.74 -1.00 -1.91
C CYS A 60 1.59 -0.25 -0.85
N LEU A 61 1.05 0.79 -0.23
CA LEU A 61 1.86 1.63 0.68
C LEU A 61 1.99 1.05 2.08
N PHE A 62 0.92 0.51 2.65
CA PHE A 62 0.80 0.18 4.08
C PHE A 62 0.74 -1.32 4.36
N THR A 63 0.94 -2.16 3.34
CA THR A 63 1.42 -3.52 3.55
C THR A 63 2.94 -3.47 3.70
N ASP A 64 3.48 -4.21 4.66
CA ASP A 64 4.93 -4.26 4.85
C ASP A 64 5.56 -5.23 3.85
N ARG A 65 6.42 -4.70 2.98
CA ARG A 65 7.28 -5.51 2.10
C ARG A 65 8.49 -6.01 2.87
N ARG A 66 8.89 -7.25 2.57
CA ARG A 66 10.09 -7.88 3.14
C ARG A 66 11.34 -7.07 2.87
N LEU A 67 12.09 -6.75 3.93
CA LEU A 67 13.39 -6.12 3.79
C LEU A 67 14.38 -7.10 3.12
N PRO A 68 14.94 -6.75 1.94
CA PRO A 68 15.90 -7.60 1.23
C PRO A 68 17.09 -7.98 2.10
N ASP A 69 17.57 -9.22 2.01
CA ASP A 69 18.60 -9.77 2.93
C ASP A 69 19.95 -9.04 2.87
N ASP A 70 20.23 -8.38 1.75
CA ASP A 70 21.43 -7.56 1.53
C ASP A 70 21.31 -6.14 2.09
N MET A 71 20.12 -5.72 2.53
CA MET A 71 19.88 -4.43 3.16
C MET A 71 20.05 -4.51 4.68
N GLU A 72 20.70 -3.51 5.27
CA GLU A 72 20.85 -3.40 6.72
C GLU A 72 19.49 -3.15 7.38
N HIS A 73 19.20 -3.92 8.43
CA HIS A 73 17.95 -3.76 9.17
C HIS A 73 18.04 -2.55 10.11
N PRO A 74 17.04 -1.64 10.16
CA PRO A 74 17.10 -0.44 10.99
C PRO A 74 17.26 -0.74 12.50
N ASP A 75 16.69 -1.84 12.98
CA ASP A 75 16.85 -2.33 14.36
C ASP A 75 18.02 -3.33 14.55
N ALA A 76 18.94 -3.46 13.59
CA ALA A 76 20.10 -4.34 13.77
C ALA A 76 21.01 -3.80 14.89
N VAL A 77 20.85 -4.30 16.11
CA VAL A 77 21.71 -3.94 17.25
C VAL A 77 22.98 -4.82 17.27
N GLY A 78 23.74 -4.85 16.17
CA GLY A 78 24.99 -5.62 16.06
C GLY A 78 24.91 -7.09 16.57
N ASP A 79 26.06 -7.69 16.82
CA ASP A 79 26.15 -9.09 17.30
C ASP A 79 25.77 -9.27 18.79
N SER A 80 25.33 -8.21 19.47
CA SER A 80 25.17 -8.17 20.93
C SER A 80 23.74 -8.43 21.44
N TRP A 81 22.75 -8.55 20.55
CA TRP A 81 21.39 -8.91 20.93
C TRP A 81 21.30 -10.39 21.34
N PRO A 82 20.64 -10.77 22.47
CA PRO A 82 20.43 -12.16 22.85
C PRO A 82 19.44 -12.79 21.85
N GLY A 83 19.98 -13.39 20.79
CA GLY A 83 19.27 -13.93 19.63
C GLY A 83 20.10 -13.81 18.35
N GLY A 84 20.92 -12.77 18.21
CA GLY A 84 21.65 -12.47 16.97
C GLY A 84 20.75 -11.88 15.86
N ALA A 85 21.36 -11.49 14.74
CA ALA A 85 20.68 -10.86 13.60
C ALA A 85 19.54 -11.71 12.98
N ALA A 86 19.48 -13.01 13.29
CA ALA A 86 18.48 -13.95 12.78
C ALA A 86 17.08 -13.82 13.40
N PHE A 87 16.90 -13.04 14.48
CA PHE A 87 15.60 -12.85 15.14
C PHE A 87 15.03 -11.43 15.00
N VAL A 88 15.61 -10.62 14.11
CA VAL A 88 15.10 -9.28 13.83
C VAL A 88 14.02 -9.37 12.76
N ASP A 89 12.83 -8.87 13.06
CA ASP A 89 11.66 -8.94 12.18
C ASP A 89 11.85 -8.12 10.90
N ARG A 90 12.12 -8.80 9.77
CA ARG A 90 12.33 -8.18 8.45
C ARG A 90 11.03 -7.88 7.67
N ARG A 91 9.89 -7.80 8.37
CA ARG A 91 8.47 -7.63 7.94
C ARG A 91 8.14 -7.86 6.47
N GLY A 92 7.24 -8.79 6.16
CA GLY A 92 6.75 -9.06 4.80
C GLY A 92 5.27 -9.45 4.78
N TRP A 93 4.66 -9.53 3.59
CA TRP A 93 3.30 -10.01 3.42
C TRP A 93 3.26 -11.53 3.27
N HIS A 94 2.34 -12.18 4.01
CA HIS A 94 2.25 -13.64 3.99
C HIS A 94 1.88 -14.19 2.60
N GLY A 95 1.13 -13.43 1.79
CA GLY A 95 0.72 -13.83 0.44
C GLY A 95 1.90 -14.11 -0.49
N ASP A 96 3.00 -13.37 -0.34
CA ASP A 96 4.21 -13.53 -1.16
C ASP A 96 4.88 -14.91 -0.99
N THR A 97 4.54 -15.66 0.08
CA THR A 97 5.14 -16.99 0.32
C THR A 97 4.48 -18.12 -0.47
N TYR A 98 3.29 -17.90 -1.02
CA TYR A 98 2.50 -18.97 -1.67
C TYR A 98 2.28 -18.74 -3.16
N ASP A 99 2.09 -17.48 -3.57
CA ASP A 99 1.57 -17.17 -4.89
C ASP A 99 2.09 -15.80 -5.35
N VAL A 100 3.33 -15.79 -5.83
CA VAL A 100 3.85 -14.70 -6.66
C VAL A 100 4.00 -15.26 -8.06
N ARG A 101 3.10 -14.87 -8.96
CA ARG A 101 3.11 -15.26 -10.37
C ARG A 101 3.86 -14.22 -11.18
N ASP A 102 5.19 -14.32 -11.20
CA ASP A 102 6.05 -13.49 -12.05
C ASP A 102 5.63 -13.54 -13.54
N ASP A 103 5.07 -14.67 -13.99
CA ASP A 103 4.56 -14.84 -15.36
C ASP A 103 3.30 -14.01 -15.66
N LEU A 104 2.61 -13.54 -14.62
CA LEU A 104 1.47 -12.62 -14.69
C LEU A 104 1.85 -11.19 -14.29
N GLY A 105 3.14 -10.93 -14.05
CA GLY A 105 3.63 -9.61 -13.63
C GLY A 105 3.32 -9.29 -12.16
N GLU A 106 3.07 -10.31 -11.34
CA GLU A 106 2.99 -10.13 -9.88
C GLU A 106 4.40 -9.97 -9.30
N GLY A 107 4.49 -9.24 -8.19
CA GLY A 107 5.72 -9.04 -7.43
C GLY A 107 5.38 -8.90 -5.95
N GLU A 108 6.40 -8.72 -5.11
CA GLU A 108 6.22 -8.56 -3.66
C GLU A 108 5.26 -7.39 -3.36
N MET A 109 4.26 -7.65 -2.52
CA MET A 109 3.32 -6.63 -2.09
C MET A 109 3.95 -5.68 -1.06
N GLY A 110 3.50 -4.44 -1.08
CA GLY A 110 3.77 -3.50 -0.01
C GLY A 110 4.99 -2.61 -0.24
N SER A 111 5.39 -1.90 0.82
CA SER A 111 6.49 -0.94 0.78
C SER A 111 7.49 -1.15 1.93
N LEU A 112 8.66 -0.52 1.80
CA LEU A 112 9.66 -0.44 2.87
C LEU A 112 9.46 0.79 3.77
N LEU A 113 8.32 1.47 3.68
CA LEU A 113 8.06 2.68 4.45
C LEU A 113 8.19 2.44 5.96
N TRP A 114 7.81 1.25 6.45
CA TRP A 114 7.96 0.85 7.86
C TRP A 114 9.40 0.92 8.38
N THR A 115 10.40 0.79 7.51
CA THR A 115 11.82 0.88 7.89
C THR A 115 12.23 2.28 8.34
N LEU A 116 11.41 3.30 8.00
CA LEU A 116 11.64 4.70 8.33
C LEU A 116 11.08 5.08 9.71
N GLU A 117 10.20 4.26 10.29
CA GLU A 117 9.46 4.55 11.54
C GLU A 117 10.40 4.85 12.73
N ARG A 118 11.56 4.19 12.79
CA ARG A 118 12.57 4.34 13.86
C ARG A 118 13.81 5.14 13.43
N GLY A 119 13.80 5.70 12.22
CA GLY A 119 14.91 6.47 11.67
C GLY A 119 14.90 7.93 12.12
N THR A 120 15.96 8.66 11.77
CA THR A 120 15.99 10.12 11.92
C THR A 120 14.96 10.76 10.99
N LEU A 121 14.15 11.68 11.51
CA LEU A 121 13.22 12.46 10.70
C LEU A 121 13.96 13.65 10.05
N ASP A 122 14.37 13.46 8.80
CA ASP A 122 15.10 14.45 8.00
C ASP A 122 14.76 14.36 6.50
N ASP A 123 15.34 15.24 5.68
CA ASP A 123 15.13 15.25 4.23
C ASP A 123 15.63 13.97 3.54
N ALA A 124 16.57 13.22 4.15
CA ALA A 124 17.02 11.95 3.59
C ALA A 124 15.96 10.86 3.80
N SER A 125 15.29 10.84 4.95
CA SER A 125 14.11 10.00 5.19
C SER A 125 12.93 10.38 4.29
N ALA A 126 12.70 11.68 4.03
CA ALA A 126 11.70 12.11 3.05
C ALA A 126 11.99 11.55 1.65
N ARG A 127 13.22 11.71 1.14
CA ARG A 127 13.61 11.15 -0.17
C ARG A 127 13.49 9.63 -0.24
N ARG A 128 13.80 8.92 0.84
CA ARG A 128 13.59 7.46 0.92
C ARG A 128 12.12 7.10 0.89
N ALA A 129 11.26 7.86 1.58
CA ALA A 129 9.82 7.66 1.56
C ALA A 129 9.24 7.83 0.14
N GLU A 130 9.68 8.85 -0.61
CA GLU A 130 9.28 9.05 -2.01
C GLU A 130 9.67 7.85 -2.89
N ALA A 131 10.91 7.36 -2.74
CA ALA A 131 11.40 6.21 -3.49
C ALA A 131 10.62 4.94 -3.16
N PHE A 132 10.43 4.63 -1.88
CA PHE A 132 9.69 3.44 -1.44
C PHE A 132 8.21 3.48 -1.85
N ALA A 133 7.58 4.65 -1.79
CA ALA A 133 6.20 4.82 -2.24
C ALA A 133 6.09 4.65 -3.76
N SER A 134 7.02 5.22 -4.53
CA SER A 134 7.02 5.10 -5.99
C SER A 134 7.25 3.66 -6.44
N GLU A 135 8.18 2.95 -5.79
CA GLU A 135 8.45 1.54 -6.07
C GLU A 135 7.23 0.65 -5.76
N ALA A 136 6.62 0.82 -4.59
CA ALA A 136 5.45 0.03 -4.20
C ALA A 136 4.23 0.27 -5.10
N LEU A 137 4.05 1.50 -5.59
CA LEU A 137 2.93 1.86 -6.48
C LEU A 137 3.18 1.49 -7.95
N GLN A 138 4.41 1.11 -8.32
CA GLN A 138 4.78 0.83 -9.70
C GLN A 138 3.92 -0.26 -10.34
N THR A 139 3.46 -1.24 -9.56
CA THR A 139 2.52 -2.28 -10.01
C THR A 139 1.24 -1.71 -10.63
N LEU A 140 0.75 -0.55 -10.15
CA LEU A 140 -0.44 0.10 -10.70
C LEU A 140 -0.22 0.65 -12.11
N VAL A 141 1.02 1.02 -12.44
CA VAL A 141 1.41 1.42 -13.81
C VAL A 141 1.56 0.19 -14.70
N GLU A 142 2.20 -0.87 -14.19
CA GLU A 142 2.42 -2.12 -14.92
C GLU A 142 1.12 -2.83 -15.29
N GLN A 143 0.13 -2.78 -14.39
CA GLN A 143 -1.22 -3.30 -14.61
C GLN A 143 -2.10 -2.34 -15.44
N GLY A 144 -1.60 -1.14 -15.78
CA GLY A 144 -2.32 -0.13 -16.56
C GLY A 144 -3.46 0.57 -15.82
N ALA A 145 -3.53 0.46 -14.50
CA ALA A 145 -4.52 1.17 -13.68
C ALA A 145 -4.30 2.70 -13.72
N VAL A 146 -3.03 3.13 -13.77
CA VAL A 146 -2.62 4.53 -13.92
C VAL A 146 -1.43 4.62 -14.88
N ALA A 147 -1.15 5.81 -15.41
CA ALA A 147 -0.06 6.03 -16.36
C ALA A 147 1.20 6.62 -15.71
N ARG A 148 1.04 7.32 -14.58
CA ARG A 148 2.15 8.01 -13.91
C ARG A 148 1.88 8.19 -12.42
N ILE A 149 2.94 8.07 -11.63
CA ILE A 149 2.97 8.25 -10.19
C ILE A 149 3.83 9.48 -9.87
N GLU A 150 3.37 10.31 -8.94
CA GLU A 150 4.18 11.30 -8.24
C GLU A 150 3.98 11.08 -6.73
N ALA A 151 5.08 10.73 -6.05
CA ALA A 151 5.14 10.69 -4.59
C ALA A 151 5.97 11.89 -4.11
N VAL A 152 5.41 12.68 -3.20
CA VAL A 152 6.08 13.84 -2.61
C VAL A 152 6.05 13.68 -1.11
N ALA A 153 7.21 13.69 -0.47
CA ALA A 153 7.32 13.54 0.97
C ALA A 153 7.96 14.77 1.62
N THR A 154 7.48 15.14 2.78
CA THR A 154 7.99 16.28 3.56
C THR A 154 8.24 15.85 4.99
N ALA A 155 9.50 15.92 5.43
CA ALA A 155 9.85 15.76 6.84
C ALA A 155 9.50 17.03 7.61
N LEU A 156 8.79 16.89 8.73
CA LEU A 156 8.44 17.99 9.63
C LEU A 156 9.00 17.70 11.03
N PRO A 157 10.32 17.89 11.27
CA PRO A 157 10.97 17.48 12.51
C PRO A 157 10.38 18.13 13.77
N ILE A 158 9.97 19.40 13.68
CA ILE A 158 9.36 20.15 14.79
C ILE A 158 7.99 19.54 15.17
N ALA A 159 7.23 19.06 14.19
CA ALA A 159 5.95 18.41 14.40
C ALA A 159 6.10 16.90 14.70
N GLY A 160 7.31 16.35 14.58
CA GLY A 160 7.58 14.92 14.80
C GLY A 160 6.92 13.99 13.79
N ARG A 161 6.65 14.44 12.55
CA ARG A 161 5.99 13.62 11.53
C ARG A 161 6.58 13.76 10.13
N LEU A 162 6.33 12.76 9.30
CA LEU A 162 6.58 12.79 7.86
C LEU A 162 5.23 12.80 7.14
N GLU A 163 5.05 13.73 6.20
CA GLU A 163 3.85 13.77 5.35
C GLU A 163 4.19 13.15 3.99
N LEU A 164 3.30 12.30 3.46
CA LEU A 164 3.42 11.71 2.13
C LEU A 164 2.17 12.07 1.30
N ILE A 165 2.39 12.67 0.14
CA ILE A 165 1.35 13.02 -0.82
C ILE A 165 1.54 12.16 -2.06
N ILE A 166 0.46 11.54 -2.51
CA ILE A 166 0.42 10.70 -3.71
C ILE A 166 -0.49 11.34 -4.74
N HIS A 167 0.07 11.57 -5.92
CA HIS A 167 -0.67 11.98 -7.11
C HIS A 167 -0.55 10.88 -8.17
N LEU A 168 -1.69 10.41 -8.68
CA LEU A 168 -1.72 9.48 -9.81
C LEU A 168 -2.42 10.12 -11.00
N PHE A 169 -1.91 9.82 -12.19
CA PHE A 169 -2.40 10.39 -13.44
C PHE A 169 -2.83 9.30 -14.41
N SER A 170 -3.91 9.53 -15.12
CA SER A 170 -4.38 8.67 -16.22
C SER A 170 -3.56 8.85 -17.50
N HIS A 171 -3.80 7.98 -18.48
CA HIS A 171 -3.11 7.97 -19.77
C HIS A 171 -3.31 9.24 -20.62
N ASP A 172 -4.39 9.99 -20.37
CA ASP A 172 -4.64 11.30 -20.97
C ASP A 172 -4.00 12.47 -20.21
N GLY A 173 -3.30 12.18 -19.10
CA GLY A 173 -2.61 13.16 -18.26
C GLY A 173 -3.47 13.79 -17.17
N ALA A 174 -4.76 13.43 -17.04
CA ALA A 174 -5.60 13.94 -15.96
C ALA A 174 -5.16 13.36 -14.60
N LYS A 175 -5.22 14.18 -13.54
CA LYS A 175 -5.00 13.69 -12.17
C LYS A 175 -6.24 12.94 -11.70
N VAL A 176 -6.13 11.64 -11.48
CA VAL A 176 -7.24 10.76 -11.08
C VAL A 176 -7.21 10.42 -9.59
N TYR A 177 -6.09 10.66 -8.93
CA TYR A 177 -5.92 10.43 -7.51
C TYR A 177 -5.06 11.54 -6.89
N ASP A 178 -5.50 12.03 -5.74
CA ASP A 178 -4.80 13.03 -4.93
C ASP A 178 -5.10 12.76 -3.46
N GLN A 179 -4.16 12.12 -2.77
CA GLN A 179 -4.31 11.80 -1.36
C GLN A 179 -3.08 12.25 -0.59
N ARG A 180 -3.34 12.94 0.52
CA ARG A 180 -2.35 13.24 1.54
C ARG A 180 -2.50 12.24 2.68
N PHE A 181 -1.46 11.47 2.93
CA PHE A 181 -1.31 10.66 4.13
C PHE A 181 -0.50 11.46 5.15
N ALA A 182 -1.24 12.21 5.97
CA ALA A 182 -0.67 12.90 7.13
C ALA A 182 -0.48 11.90 8.27
N ASP A 183 0.58 12.08 9.06
CA ASP A 183 0.85 11.27 10.25
C ASP A 183 1.04 9.77 9.95
N ILE A 184 1.68 9.43 8.83
CA ILE A 184 2.12 8.04 8.59
C ILE A 184 3.08 7.54 9.68
N TRP A 185 3.74 8.46 10.40
CA TRP A 185 4.52 8.17 11.61
C TRP A 185 4.49 9.40 12.54
N THR A 186 4.35 9.17 13.84
CA THR A 186 4.51 10.21 14.87
C THR A 186 5.66 9.83 15.81
N GLN A 187 6.76 10.57 15.75
CA GLN A 187 7.84 10.45 16.72
C GLN A 187 7.56 11.38 17.90
N THR A 188 7.11 10.81 19.03
CA THR A 188 6.95 11.59 20.25
C THR A 188 8.34 11.95 20.79
N ILE A 189 8.67 13.24 20.77
CA ILE A 189 9.86 13.76 21.45
C ILE A 189 9.63 13.52 22.96
N ARG A 190 10.44 12.64 23.56
CA ARG A 190 10.53 12.52 25.02
C ARG A 190 11.57 13.48 25.58
#